data_AF-A0A2T0PZ91-F1
#
_entry.id   AF-A0A2T0PZ91-F1
#
_cell.length_a   1.000
_cell.length_b   1.000
_cell.length_c   1.000
_cell.angle_alpha   90.00
_cell.angle_beta   90.00
_cell.angle_gamma   90.00
#
_symmetry.space_group_name_H-M   'P 1'
#
loop_
_entity.id
_entity.type
_entity.pdbx_description
1 polymer ?
#
loop_
_entity_poly.entity_id
_entity_poly.type
_entity_poly.pdbx_seq_one_letter_code
_entity_poly.pdbx_strand_id
1 'polypeptide(L)'
;MPVDIVFGTRSISEDNERGIAAGRLPGRLSEQGRRLAAELGERRRENGVAAVLSSDLARAAETELPRFRPGARVLIVGHAPTRRALDQLIDGRPLEELVDADFGWREGREYRLG
;
A
#
# COMPACT_ATOMS: atom_id res chain seq x y z
N MET A 1 -2.28 20.57 -11.20
CA MET A 1 -3.46 19.74 -11.52
C MET A 1 -3.47 18.69 -10.42
N PRO A 2 -4.52 18.63 -9.60
CA PRO A 2 -4.47 17.81 -8.41
C PRO A 2 -4.39 16.32 -8.76
N VAL A 3 -3.56 15.57 -8.04
CA VAL A 3 -3.46 14.11 -8.12
C VAL A 3 -3.97 13.52 -6.82
N ASP A 4 -4.99 12.66 -6.91
CA ASP A 4 -5.45 11.86 -5.77
C ASP A 4 -4.56 10.61 -5.63
N ILE A 5 -4.08 10.34 -4.43
CA ILE A 5 -3.26 9.17 -4.09
C ILE A 5 -4.03 8.32 -3.09
N VAL A 6 -4.06 7.01 -3.31
CA VAL A 6 -4.54 6.02 -2.34
C VAL A 6 -3.35 5.17 -1.91
N PHE A 7 -3.05 5.12 -0.62
CA PHE A 7 -2.06 4.20 -0.06
C PHE A 7 -2.73 2.96 0.52
N GLY A 8 -2.34 1.78 0.06
CA GLY A 8 -2.65 0.48 0.65
C GLY A 8 -1.41 -0.14 1.28
N THR A 9 -1.60 -0.90 2.35
CA THR A 9 -0.52 -1.77 2.85
C THR A 9 -0.54 -3.08 2.08
N ARG A 10 0.64 -3.67 1.84
CA ARG A 10 0.71 -5.05 1.32
C ARG A 10 -0.15 -6.03 2.13
N SER A 11 -0.62 -7.08 1.46
CA SER A 11 -1.41 -8.15 2.09
C SER A 11 -0.56 -9.05 3.01
N ILE A 12 -1.22 -10.03 3.63
CA ILE A 12 -0.66 -10.96 4.63
C ILE A 12 0.39 -11.87 3.96
N SER A 13 1.57 -12.00 4.58
CA SER A 13 2.64 -12.89 4.13
C SER A 13 2.72 -14.18 4.95
N GLU A 14 3.35 -15.23 4.40
CA GLU A 14 3.63 -16.48 5.13
C GLU A 14 4.35 -16.20 6.48
N ASP A 15 5.27 -15.23 6.48
CA ASP A 15 5.99 -14.80 7.69
C ASP A 15 5.07 -14.14 8.72
N ASN A 16 4.03 -13.40 8.30
CA ASN A 16 3.09 -12.80 9.24
C ASN A 16 2.25 -13.85 9.96
N GLU A 17 1.82 -14.89 9.24
CA GLU A 17 1.11 -16.02 9.83
C GLU A 17 1.96 -16.75 10.88
N ARG A 18 3.29 -16.70 10.72
CA ARG A 18 4.26 -17.30 11.65
C ARG A 18 4.76 -16.33 12.73
N GLY A 19 4.29 -15.09 12.74
CA GLY A 19 4.77 -14.05 13.67
C GLY A 19 6.23 -13.63 13.44
N ILE A 20 6.77 -13.85 12.24
CA ILE A 20 8.16 -13.55 11.89
C ILE A 20 8.28 -12.12 11.33
N ALA A 21 9.20 -11.36 11.90
CA ALA A 21 9.57 -10.03 11.40
C ALA A 21 10.54 -10.14 10.21
N ALA A 22 10.01 -10.34 9.00
CA ALA A 22 10.80 -10.60 7.79
C ALA A 22 11.70 -9.43 7.31
N GLY A 23 11.42 -8.19 7.71
CA GLY A 23 12.23 -7.02 7.33
C GLY A 23 12.38 -6.89 5.81
N ARG A 24 13.63 -6.90 5.31
CA ARG A 24 13.96 -6.83 3.87
C ARG A 24 14.15 -8.18 3.20
N LEU A 25 13.93 -9.29 3.91
CA LEU A 25 14.06 -10.62 3.31
C LEU A 25 13.01 -10.82 2.21
N PRO A 26 13.36 -11.55 1.14
CA PRO A 26 12.37 -11.97 0.15
C PRO A 26 11.33 -12.86 0.85
N GLY A 27 10.06 -12.52 0.67
CA GLY A 27 8.93 -13.26 1.24
C GLY A 27 7.76 -13.22 0.27
N ARG A 28 6.81 -14.13 0.47
CA ARG A 28 5.62 -14.29 -0.39
C ARG A 28 4.35 -13.97 0.37
N LEU A 29 3.30 -13.61 -0.36
CA LEU A 29 1.96 -13.58 0.21
C LEU A 29 1.55 -14.99 0.62
N SER A 30 0.81 -15.11 1.72
CA SER A 30 0.16 -16.37 2.04
C SER A 30 -0.99 -16.63 1.07
N GLU A 31 -1.59 -17.83 1.11
CA GLU A 31 -2.75 -18.13 0.28
C GLU A 31 -3.92 -17.17 0.58
N GLN A 32 -4.17 -16.90 1.86
CA GLN A 32 -5.14 -15.89 2.27
C GLN A 32 -4.73 -14.50 1.79
N GLY A 33 -3.44 -14.15 1.90
CA GLY A 33 -2.90 -12.89 1.42
C GLY A 33 -3.17 -12.64 -0.06
N ARG A 34 -2.98 -13.66 -0.90
CA ARG A 34 -3.26 -13.60 -2.35
C ARG A 34 -4.75 -13.40 -2.65
N ARG A 35 -5.65 -14.10 -1.95
CA ARG A 35 -7.10 -13.92 -2.12
C ARG A 35 -7.54 -12.50 -1.78
N LEU A 36 -7.11 -11.98 -0.62
CA LEU A 36 -7.41 -10.60 -0.20
C LEU A 36 -6.88 -9.56 -1.18
N ALA A 37 -5.69 -9.79 -1.74
CA ALA A 37 -5.11 -8.91 -2.74
C ALA A 37 -5.93 -8.89 -4.03
N ALA A 38 -6.38 -10.05 -4.52
CA ALA A 38 -7.23 -10.15 -5.70
C ALA A 38 -8.58 -9.44 -5.49
N GLU A 39 -9.23 -9.66 -4.34
CA GLU A 39 -10.48 -8.97 -4.00
C GLU A 39 -10.31 -7.45 -3.92
N LEU A 40 -9.20 -6.97 -3.35
CA LEU A 40 -8.86 -5.55 -3.35
C LEU A 40 -8.66 -5.02 -4.78
N GLY A 41 -7.98 -5.80 -5.62
CA GLY A 41 -7.79 -5.50 -7.04
C GLY A 41 -9.13 -5.31 -7.76
N GLU A 42 -10.08 -6.24 -7.58
CA GLU A 42 -11.43 -6.13 -8.15
C GLU A 42 -12.16 -4.86 -7.69
N ARG A 43 -12.20 -4.60 -6.37
CA ARG A 43 -12.82 -3.38 -5.83
C ARG A 43 -12.19 -2.09 -6.37
N ARG A 44 -10.88 -2.10 -6.67
CA ARG A 44 -10.15 -0.92 -7.15
C ARG A 44 -10.24 -0.72 -8.65
N ARG A 45 -10.57 -1.75 -9.45
CA ARG A 45 -10.83 -1.59 -10.90
C ARG A 45 -11.99 -0.63 -11.17
N GLU A 46 -13.01 -0.65 -10.32
CA GLU A 46 -14.19 0.21 -10.45
C GLU A 46 -13.92 1.67 -10.05
N ASN A 47 -12.82 1.93 -9.34
CA ASN A 47 -12.49 3.24 -8.75
C ASN A 47 -11.54 4.11 -9.59
N GLY A 48 -11.29 3.74 -10.86
CA GLY A 48 -10.57 4.60 -11.81
C GLY A 48 -9.08 4.80 -11.52
N VAL A 49 -8.40 3.81 -10.94
CA VAL A 49 -6.95 3.88 -10.66
C VAL A 49 -6.15 3.99 -11.97
N ALA A 50 -5.37 5.06 -12.09
CA ALA A 50 -4.57 5.42 -13.25
C ALA A 50 -3.15 4.83 -13.22
N ALA A 51 -2.61 4.54 -12.04
CA ALA A 51 -1.28 3.95 -11.86
C ALA A 51 -1.20 3.19 -10.53
N VAL A 52 -0.34 2.16 -10.46
CA VAL A 52 0.00 1.50 -9.20
C VAL A 52 1.50 1.44 -9.00
N LEU A 53 1.96 1.87 -7.83
CA LEU A 53 3.36 1.81 -7.40
C LEU A 53 3.48 0.81 -6.26
N SER A 54 4.35 -0.19 -6.39
CA SER A 54 4.62 -1.17 -5.35
C SER A 54 6.07 -1.06 -4.87
N SER A 55 6.32 -1.38 -3.59
CA SER A 55 7.67 -1.75 -3.16
C SER A 55 8.18 -2.92 -4.03
N ASP A 56 9.48 -2.92 -4.29
CA ASP A 56 10.23 -3.95 -5.02
C ASP A 56 10.34 -5.29 -4.29
N LEU A 57 10.01 -5.34 -2.99
CA LEU A 57 9.96 -6.60 -2.25
C LEU A 57 8.82 -7.48 -2.76
N ALA A 58 9.13 -8.75 -3.07
CA ALA A 58 8.22 -9.69 -3.76
C ALA A 58 6.79 -9.72 -3.19
N ARG A 59 6.63 -9.78 -1.87
CA ARG A 59 5.32 -9.71 -1.18
C ARG A 59 4.49 -8.45 -1.44
N ALA A 60 5.11 -7.31 -1.76
CA ALA A 60 4.38 -6.11 -2.15
C ALA A 60 3.96 -6.22 -3.63
N ALA A 61 4.87 -6.68 -4.49
CA ALA A 61 4.62 -6.88 -5.92
C ALA A 61 3.57 -7.98 -6.21
N GLU A 62 3.42 -8.98 -5.34
CA GLU A 62 2.39 -10.03 -5.42
C GLU A 62 0.97 -9.52 -5.09
N THR A 63 0.81 -8.28 -4.62
CA THR A 63 -0.53 -7.70 -4.40
C THR A 63 -1.14 -7.36 -5.77
N GLU A 64 -2.29 -7.95 -6.13
CA GLU A 64 -2.92 -7.71 -7.44
C GLU A 64 -3.18 -6.22 -7.70
N LEU A 65 -2.82 -5.78 -8.91
CA LEU A 65 -2.88 -4.39 -9.33
C LEU A 65 -3.95 -4.22 -10.44
N PRO A 66 -4.91 -3.28 -10.31
CA PRO A 66 -5.86 -2.98 -11.38
C PRO A 66 -5.15 -2.44 -12.64
N ARG A 67 -5.74 -2.70 -13.82
CA ARG A 67 -5.28 -2.15 -15.12
C ARG A 67 -5.66 -0.66 -15.28
N PHE A 68 -4.76 0.10 -15.89
CA PHE A 68 -4.71 1.58 -15.93
C PHE A 68 -5.77 2.26 -16.82
N ARG A 69 -6.21 3.48 -16.43
CA ARG A 69 -6.87 4.48 -17.31
C ARG A 69 -6.42 5.93 -17.01
N PRO A 70 -6.28 6.83 -18.00
CA PRO A 70 -6.00 8.25 -17.75
C PRO A 70 -7.17 8.93 -17.02
N GLY A 71 -6.92 9.71 -15.96
CA GLY A 71 -7.99 10.36 -15.17
C GLY A 71 -7.75 10.52 -13.66
N ALA A 72 -6.52 10.30 -13.19
CA ALA A 72 -5.92 10.78 -11.93
C ALA A 72 -6.42 10.16 -10.61
N ARG A 73 -6.09 8.88 -10.39
CA ARG A 73 -5.93 8.31 -9.04
C ARG A 73 -4.76 7.32 -9.01
N VAL A 74 -3.75 7.54 -8.17
CA VAL A 74 -2.58 6.65 -8.05
C VAL A 74 -2.72 5.77 -6.82
N LEU A 75 -2.70 4.44 -6.98
CA LEU A 75 -2.61 3.51 -5.86
C LEU A 75 -1.13 3.25 -5.52
N ILE A 76 -0.76 3.33 -4.26
CA ILE A 76 0.58 2.99 -3.78
C ILE A 76 0.43 1.83 -2.80
N VAL A 77 1.05 0.69 -3.09
CA VAL A 77 1.10 -0.48 -2.20
C VAL A 77 2.49 -0.59 -1.58
N GLY A 78 2.57 -0.39 -0.27
CA GLY A 78 3.87 -0.34 0.41
C GLY A 78 3.87 -0.90 1.81
N HIS A 79 4.90 -0.53 2.56
CA HIS A 79 5.07 -0.84 3.98
C HIS A 79 4.84 0.41 4.83
N ALA A 80 4.88 0.24 6.16
CA ALA A 80 4.76 1.35 7.10
C ALA A 80 5.70 2.54 6.79
N PRO A 81 6.96 2.37 6.36
CA PRO A 81 7.82 3.50 5.98
C PRO A 81 7.29 4.30 4.78
N THR A 82 6.70 3.63 3.77
CA THR A 82 6.09 4.31 2.61
C THR A 82 4.93 5.19 3.05
N ARG A 83 4.09 4.70 3.98
CA ARG A 83 3.01 5.50 4.58
C ARG A 83 3.57 6.74 5.28
N ARG A 84 4.56 6.55 6.17
CA ARG A 84 5.15 7.63 6.95
C ARG A 84 5.73 8.73 6.04
N ALA A 85 6.36 8.34 4.93
CA ALA A 85 6.84 9.29 3.95
C ALA A 85 5.71 10.12 3.32
N LEU A 86 4.56 9.51 3.00
CA LEU A 86 3.39 10.24 2.48
C LEU A 86 2.80 11.19 3.53
N ASP A 87 2.58 10.70 4.76
CA ASP A 87 2.09 11.50 5.89
C ASP A 87 3.01 12.72 6.15
N GLN A 88 4.33 12.58 6.02
CA GLN A 88 5.28 13.67 6.21
C GLN A 88 5.31 14.62 5.02
N LEU A 89 5.47 14.10 3.79
CA LEU A 89 5.72 14.91 2.60
C LEU A 89 4.47 15.64 2.11
N ILE A 90 3.29 15.06 2.32
CA ILE A 90 2.01 15.62 1.84
C ILE A 90 1.28 16.34 2.97
N ASP A 91 1.12 15.69 4.12
CA ASP A 91 0.33 16.25 5.23
C ASP A 91 1.20 17.03 6.25
N GLY A 92 2.52 17.07 6.06
CA GLY A 92 3.44 17.84 6.90
C GLY A 92 3.67 17.27 8.30
N ARG A 93 3.31 16.01 8.54
CA ARG A 93 3.45 15.40 9.88
C ARG A 93 4.92 15.20 10.26
N PRO A 94 5.34 15.54 11.49
CA PRO A 94 6.72 15.32 11.94
C PRO A 94 7.10 13.84 11.93
N LEU A 95 8.33 13.53 11.50
CA LEU A 95 8.80 12.15 11.40
C LEU A 95 8.86 11.48 12.78
N GLU A 96 9.22 12.24 13.81
CA GLU A 96 9.34 11.80 15.20
C GLU A 96 8.01 11.24 15.71
N GLU A 97 6.90 11.93 15.43
CA GLU A 97 5.56 11.47 15.79
C GLU A 97 5.16 10.21 15.01
N LEU A 98 5.51 10.14 13.73
CA LEU A 98 5.14 9.04 12.85
C LEU A 98 5.85 7.72 13.17
N VAL A 99 7.06 7.79 13.75
CA VAL A 99 7.85 6.62 14.13
C VAL A 99 7.20 5.86 15.29
N ASP A 100 6.66 6.59 16.26
CA ASP A 100 6.03 6.03 17.47
C ASP A 100 4.52 5.82 17.33
N ALA A 101 3.91 6.39 16.28
CA ALA A 101 2.48 6.23 16.03
C ALA A 101 2.10 4.76 15.77
N ASP A 102 0.99 4.35 16.38
CA ASP A 102 0.32 3.07 16.07
C ASP A 102 0.08 2.95 14.56
N PHE A 103 0.30 1.75 14.03
CA PHE A 103 0.14 1.46 12.62
C PHE A 103 -1.30 1.66 12.16
N GLY A 104 -2.28 1.31 13.00
CA GLY A 104 -3.71 1.48 12.77
C GLY A 104 -4.12 1.10 11.35
N TRP A 105 -4.08 -0.20 11.02
CA TRP A 105 -4.31 -0.66 9.64
C TRP A 105 -5.62 -0.12 9.05
N ARG A 106 -5.57 0.31 7.79
CA ARG A 106 -6.72 0.72 6.99
C ARG A 106 -6.56 0.17 5.59
N GLU A 107 -7.67 -0.23 4.97
CA GLU A 107 -7.68 -0.74 3.59
C GLU A 107 -7.11 0.27 2.58
N GLY A 108 -7.37 1.55 2.79
CA GLY A 108 -6.80 2.64 2.01
C GLY A 108 -6.72 3.94 2.80
N ARG A 109 -5.67 4.72 2.55
CA ARG A 109 -5.52 6.09 3.02
C ARG A 109 -5.44 7.02 1.81
N GLU A 110 -6.22 8.09 1.81
CA GLU A 110 -6.30 9.01 0.68
C GLU A 110 -5.46 10.26 0.95
N TYR A 111 -4.74 10.72 -0.06
CA TYR A 111 -3.95 11.95 -0.05
C TYR A 111 -4.23 12.75 -1.31
N ARG A 112 -3.98 14.06 -1.25
CA ARG A 112 -4.11 14.95 -2.41
C ARG A 112 -2.85 15.77 -2.59
N LEU A 113 -2.26 15.68 -3.77
CA LEU A 113 -1.10 16.47 -4.19
C LEU A 113 -1.56 17.56 -5.18
N GLY A 114 -1.21 18.83 -4.94
CA GLY A 114 -1.67 20.01 -5.71
C GLY A 114 -0.94 20.26 -7.03
#